data_AF-A0A0D2KYC1-F1
#
_entry.id   AF-A0A0D2KYC1-F1
#
_cell.length_a   1.000
_cell.length_b   1.000
_cell.length_c   1.000
_cell.angle_alpha   90.00
_cell.angle_beta   90.00
_cell.angle_gamma   90.00
#
_symmetry.space_group_name_H-M   'P 1'
#
loop_
_entity.id
_entity.type
_entity.pdbx_description
1 polymer ?
#
loop_
_entity_poly.entity_id
_entity_poly.type
_entity_poly.pdbx_seq_one_letter_code
_entity_poly.pdbx_strand_id
1 'polypeptide(L)'
;MQQYTQGKRSCGPLVLAAVLGLTLLAPQAAAWTTGRATFYGNEPWNWDIHHGSCGYGYIWPDQNTGWDIAALADSNSRYSGSCGRCYEVKCDPKWVRDGYGEEMDRSSVCREGSVIVRTTDT
;
A
#
# COMPACT_ATOMS: atom_id res chain seq x y z
N MET A 1 -0.92 7.78 -9.67
CA MET A 1 -0.52 6.47 -10.21
C MET A 1 0.64 6.00 -9.35
N GLN A 2 0.51 4.85 -8.68
CA GLN A 2 1.44 4.46 -7.62
C GLN A 2 2.17 3.17 -7.98
N GLN A 3 3.49 3.19 -7.89
CA GLN A 3 4.31 1.98 -7.89
C GLN A 3 4.03 1.21 -6.59
N TYR A 4 3.61 -0.04 -6.76
CA TYR A 4 3.49 -1.04 -5.71
C TYR A 4 4.87 -1.61 -5.32
N THR A 5 5.02 -1.87 -4.03
CA THR A 5 6.17 -2.41 -3.30
C THR A 5 7.21 -3.29 -3.99
N GLN A 6 8.38 -3.20 -3.37
CA GLN A 6 9.30 -4.31 -3.10
C GLN A 6 8.81 -5.23 -1.96
N GLY A 7 7.91 -6.20 -2.22
CA GLY A 7 7.55 -7.27 -1.26
C GLY A 7 6.72 -6.87 -0.01
N LYS A 8 6.24 -7.89 0.74
CA LYS A 8 5.51 -7.74 2.03
C LYS A 8 6.37 -6.95 3.02
N ARG A 9 5.84 -5.87 3.60
CA ARG A 9 6.49 -5.13 4.71
C ARG A 9 5.79 -5.38 6.04
N SER A 10 6.49 -5.08 7.14
CA SER A 10 5.90 -5.02 8.48
C SER A 10 4.93 -3.84 8.57
N CYS A 11 3.78 -4.05 9.22
CA CYS A 11 2.79 -3.00 9.52
C CYS A 11 3.10 -2.19 10.78
N GLY A 12 4.22 -2.48 11.44
CA GLY A 12 4.63 -1.85 12.69
C GLY A 12 6.16 -1.75 12.79
N PRO A 13 6.68 -1.17 13.88
CA PRO A 13 8.11 -0.99 14.07
C PRO A 13 8.82 -2.34 13.96
N LEU A 14 9.94 -2.36 13.23
CA LEU A 14 10.81 -3.53 13.11
C LEU A 14 11.34 -3.89 14.51
N VAL A 15 10.71 -4.87 15.15
CA VAL A 15 11.31 -5.52 16.33
C VAL A 15 12.46 -6.37 15.80
N LEU A 16 13.68 -5.88 15.92
CA LEU A 16 14.89 -6.68 15.66
C LEU A 16 14.96 -7.78 16.71
N ALA A 17 14.40 -8.95 16.40
CA ALA A 17 14.74 -10.17 17.10
C ALA A 17 16.19 -10.53 16.74
N ALA A 18 17.14 -10.11 17.58
CA ALA A 18 18.54 -10.46 17.45
C ALA A 18 18.73 -11.96 17.70
N VAL A 19 18.67 -12.77 16.64
CA VAL A 19 19.12 -14.16 16.67
C VAL A 19 20.53 -14.19 16.08
N LEU A 20 21.52 -14.34 16.96
CA LEU A 20 22.91 -14.60 16.57
C LEU A 20 22.99 -15.95 15.83
N GLY A 21 23.38 -15.93 14.56
CA GLY A 21 23.85 -17.13 13.86
C GLY A 21 23.52 -17.23 12.37
N LEU A 22 24.55 -17.02 11.55
CA LEU A 22 24.75 -17.55 10.19
C LEU A 22 23.68 -17.24 9.11
N THR A 23 23.94 -16.20 8.31
CA THR A 23 24.34 -16.27 6.89
C THR A 23 23.99 -14.95 6.19
N LEU A 24 24.89 -14.50 5.30
CA LEU A 24 24.73 -13.35 4.42
C LEU A 24 23.65 -13.60 3.35
N LEU A 25 22.38 -13.69 3.76
CA LEU A 25 21.26 -13.44 2.86
C LEU A 25 20.97 -11.94 2.95
N ALA A 26 21.73 -11.14 2.19
CA ALA A 26 21.31 -9.77 1.94
C ALA A 26 19.89 -9.86 1.38
N PRO A 27 18.86 -9.29 2.04
CA PRO A 27 17.52 -9.31 1.51
C PRO A 27 17.58 -8.61 0.16
N GLN A 28 17.46 -9.41 -0.92
CA GLN A 28 17.38 -8.89 -2.27
C GLN A 28 16.20 -7.92 -2.26
N ALA A 29 16.49 -6.63 -2.40
CA ALA A 29 15.46 -5.61 -2.41
C ALA A 29 14.58 -5.92 -3.64
N ALA A 30 13.43 -6.54 -3.44
CA ALA A 30 12.63 -7.14 -4.50
C ALA A 30 12.07 -6.08 -5.45
N ALA A 31 12.42 -6.05 -6.75
CA ALA A 31 12.03 -4.99 -7.71
C ALA A 31 10.64 -4.32 -7.49
N TRP A 32 10.57 -2.98 -7.56
CA TRP A 32 9.32 -2.22 -7.55
C TRP A 32 8.41 -2.67 -8.69
N THR A 33 7.13 -2.86 -8.39
CA THR A 33 6.11 -3.25 -9.37
C THR A 33 5.22 -2.06 -9.69
N THR A 34 4.94 -1.77 -10.96
CA THR A 34 4.03 -0.68 -11.30
C THR A 34 2.57 -1.04 -10.98
N GLY A 35 1.81 -0.09 -10.42
CA GLY A 35 0.37 -0.25 -10.17
C GLY A 35 -0.43 1.03 -10.41
N ARG A 36 -1.74 0.94 -10.21
CA ARG A 36 -2.66 2.09 -10.16
C ARG A 36 -3.30 2.14 -8.78
N ALA A 37 -3.61 3.36 -8.35
CA ALA A 37 -4.29 3.64 -7.10
C ALA A 37 -5.13 4.89 -7.28
N THR A 38 -6.25 4.93 -6.57
CA THR A 38 -7.17 6.05 -6.42
C THR A 38 -7.34 6.33 -4.93
N PHE A 39 -7.83 7.52 -4.60
CA PHE A 39 -8.21 7.84 -3.23
C PHE A 39 -9.69 7.50 -3.03
N TYR A 40 -10.00 6.85 -1.92
CA TYR A 40 -11.32 6.76 -1.30
C TYR A 40 -11.15 7.18 0.17
N GLY A 41 -12.22 7.45 0.92
CA GLY A 41 -12.05 7.90 2.30
C GLY A 41 -12.39 9.36 2.59
N ASN A 42 -13.08 10.10 1.72
CA ASN A 42 -13.28 11.55 1.90
C ASN A 42 -14.63 11.94 2.49
N GLU A 43 -15.40 11.00 2.99
CA GLU A 43 -16.70 11.30 3.60
C GLU A 43 -16.53 11.87 5.02
N PRO A 44 -17.55 12.54 5.58
CA PRO A 44 -17.47 13.06 6.93
C PRO A 44 -17.00 11.98 7.90
N TRP A 45 -15.93 12.29 8.65
CA TRP A 45 -15.32 11.39 9.64
C TRP A 45 -14.62 10.14 9.07
N ASN A 46 -14.39 10.06 7.76
CA ASN A 46 -13.76 8.92 7.09
C ASN A 46 -14.48 7.60 7.43
N TRP A 47 -15.80 7.58 7.39
CA TRP A 47 -16.56 6.44 7.91
C TRP A 47 -16.36 5.16 7.07
N ASP A 48 -16.18 5.29 5.76
CA ASP A 48 -15.98 4.25 4.77
C ASP A 48 -14.74 3.41 5.02
N ILE A 49 -13.67 4.03 5.53
CA ILE A 49 -12.44 3.31 5.85
C ILE A 49 -12.58 2.34 7.03
N HIS A 50 -13.68 2.42 7.81
CA HIS A 50 -13.94 1.57 8.98
C HIS A 50 -14.70 0.27 8.65
N HIS A 51 -15.26 0.14 7.45
CA HIS A 51 -16.16 -0.97 7.08
C HIS A 51 -15.62 -1.85 5.95
N GLY A 52 -14.29 -1.98 5.84
CA GLY A 52 -13.66 -2.83 4.83
C GLY A 52 -13.95 -4.32 5.01
N SER A 53 -13.88 -5.07 3.91
CA SER A 53 -14.21 -6.50 3.83
C SER A 53 -13.31 -7.41 4.67
N CYS A 54 -12.17 -6.91 5.17
CA CYS A 54 -11.32 -7.64 6.10
C CYS A 54 -11.86 -7.72 7.54
N GLY A 55 -12.94 -7.02 7.87
CA GLY A 55 -13.64 -7.18 9.16
C GLY A 55 -12.91 -6.63 10.38
N TYR A 56 -12.00 -5.67 10.21
CA TYR A 56 -11.27 -5.05 11.33
C TYR A 56 -12.12 -4.07 12.17
N GLY A 57 -13.28 -3.66 11.67
CA GLY A 57 -14.12 -2.65 12.30
C GLY A 57 -13.43 -1.28 12.36
N TYR A 58 -13.72 -0.51 13.42
CA TYR A 58 -13.22 0.85 13.56
C TYR A 58 -11.68 0.91 13.50
N ILE A 59 -11.17 1.71 12.57
CA ILE A 59 -9.73 1.88 12.35
C ILE A 59 -9.26 3.08 13.15
N TRP A 60 -8.49 2.81 14.19
CA TRP A 60 -7.94 3.83 15.06
C TRP A 60 -6.66 4.44 14.46
N PRO A 61 -6.53 5.79 14.44
CA PRO A 61 -5.38 6.46 13.82
C PRO A 61 -4.04 6.20 14.55
N ASP A 62 -4.07 5.76 15.80
CA ASP A 62 -2.90 5.46 16.64
C ASP A 62 -2.48 3.97 16.61
N GLN A 63 -3.15 3.14 15.80
CA GLN A 63 -2.92 1.70 15.74
C GLN A 63 -2.37 1.29 14.37
N ASN A 64 -1.38 0.39 14.32
CA ASN A 64 -0.80 -0.15 13.08
C ASN A 64 -0.24 0.96 12.18
N THR A 65 -0.72 1.07 10.93
CA THR A 65 -0.39 2.14 9.98
C THR A 65 -1.33 3.36 10.11
N GLY A 66 -2.15 3.43 11.17
CA GLY A 66 -3.16 4.47 11.33
C GLY A 66 -4.18 4.44 10.21
N TRP A 67 -4.42 5.58 9.56
CA TRP A 67 -5.29 5.72 8.39
C TRP A 67 -4.55 5.60 7.05
N ASP A 68 -3.26 5.26 7.07
CA ASP A 68 -2.56 4.80 5.87
C ASP A 68 -2.97 3.34 5.60
N ILE A 69 -4.10 3.18 4.92
CA ILE A 69 -4.70 1.88 4.61
C ILE A 69 -5.03 1.78 3.12
N ALA A 70 -5.32 0.57 2.66
CA ALA A 70 -5.63 0.31 1.26
C ALA A 70 -6.77 -0.70 1.09
N ALA A 71 -7.56 -0.46 0.04
CA ALA A 71 -8.42 -1.43 -0.60
C ALA A 71 -7.67 -2.07 -1.77
N LEU A 72 -7.40 -3.38 -1.72
CA LEU A 72 -6.64 -4.05 -2.78
C LEU A 72 -7.59 -4.61 -3.84
N ALA A 73 -7.40 -4.25 -5.11
CA ALA A 73 -8.25 -4.73 -6.20
C ALA A 73 -8.16 -6.25 -6.41
N ASP A 74 -9.30 -6.89 -6.70
CA ASP A 74 -9.46 -8.32 -7.02
C ASP A 74 -8.59 -8.81 -8.18
N SER A 75 -8.38 -7.95 -9.17
CA SER A 75 -7.49 -8.18 -10.32
C SER A 75 -6.00 -8.19 -9.95
N ASN A 76 -5.62 -7.76 -8.74
CA ASN A 76 -4.24 -7.77 -8.30
C ASN A 76 -3.80 -9.20 -7.96
N SER A 77 -2.64 -9.63 -8.47
CA SER A 77 -2.09 -10.96 -8.19
C SER A 77 -1.82 -11.23 -6.69
N ARG A 78 -1.77 -10.17 -5.87
CA ARG A 78 -1.57 -10.24 -4.42
C ARG A 78 -2.87 -10.21 -3.63
N TYR A 79 -4.04 -10.21 -4.30
CA TYR A 79 -5.37 -10.11 -3.69
C TYR A 79 -5.65 -11.21 -2.67
N SER A 80 -5.41 -12.46 -3.05
CA SER A 80 -5.71 -13.61 -2.20
C SER A 80 -4.90 -13.57 -0.89
N GLY A 81 -5.62 -13.67 0.24
CA GLY A 81 -5.05 -13.60 1.58
C GLY A 81 -4.37 -12.27 1.87
N SER A 82 -4.88 -11.15 1.34
CA SER A 82 -4.25 -9.85 1.46
C SER A 82 -4.56 -9.08 2.74
N CYS A 83 -5.69 -9.36 3.41
CA CYS A 83 -6.07 -8.72 4.67
C CYS A 83 -4.92 -8.70 5.69
N GLY A 84 -4.59 -7.51 6.19
CA GLY A 84 -3.55 -7.28 7.18
C GLY A 84 -2.13 -7.27 6.63
N ARG A 85 -1.90 -7.52 5.33
CA ARG A 85 -0.59 -7.32 4.71
C ARG A 85 -0.30 -5.84 4.57
N CYS A 86 0.98 -5.50 4.68
CA CYS A 86 1.44 -4.15 4.44
C CYS A 86 2.27 -4.02 3.18
N TYR A 87 2.04 -2.91 2.49
CA TYR A 87 2.69 -2.53 1.25
C TYR A 87 3.23 -1.11 1.37
N GLU A 88 4.52 -0.94 1.15
CA GLU A 88 5.07 0.38 0.81
C GLU A 88 4.70 0.79 -0.62
N VAL A 89 4.05 1.94 -0.73
CA VAL A 89 3.69 2.55 -2.01
C VAL A 89 4.43 3.86 -2.17
N LYS A 90 4.83 4.16 -3.40
CA LYS A 90 5.41 5.45 -3.76
C LYS A 90 4.83 5.95 -5.07
N CYS A 91 4.84 7.26 -5.24
CA CYS A 91 4.35 7.87 -6.46
C CYS A 91 5.36 7.71 -7.61
N ASP A 92 4.83 7.51 -8.83
CA ASP A 92 5.61 7.41 -10.06
C ASP A 92 5.23 8.57 -10.99
N PRO A 93 6.07 9.62 -11.09
CA PRO A 93 5.76 10.79 -11.89
C PRO A 93 5.91 10.48 -13.38
N LYS A 94 4.78 10.28 -14.08
CA LYS A 94 4.78 9.95 -15.50
C LYS A 94 3.49 10.33 -16.22
N TRP A 95 3.53 10.25 -17.54
CA TRP A 95 2.34 10.23 -18.38
C TRP A 95 1.58 8.92 -18.20
N VAL A 96 0.25 9.01 -18.19
CA VAL A 96 -0.62 7.85 -18.01
C VAL A 96 -1.65 7.80 -19.12
N ARG A 97 -1.90 6.60 -19.64
CA ARG A 97 -3.00 6.35 -20.56
C ARG A 97 -4.20 5.78 -19.80
N ASP A 98 -5.35 6.39 -19.98
CA ASP A 98 -6.59 5.94 -19.33
C ASP A 98 -7.20 4.73 -20.05
N GLY A 99 -8.39 4.30 -19.60
CA GLY A 99 -9.12 3.18 -20.21
C GLY A 99 -9.79 3.52 -21.56
N TYR A 100 -9.85 4.80 -21.93
CA TYR A 100 -10.46 5.31 -23.16
C TYR A 100 -9.41 5.64 -24.24
N GLY A 101 -8.13 5.62 -23.87
CA GLY A 101 -7.01 5.83 -24.78
C GLY A 101 -6.40 7.22 -24.69
N GLU A 102 -6.90 8.09 -23.82
CA GLU A 102 -6.42 9.45 -23.61
C GLU A 102 -5.13 9.47 -22.78
N GLU A 103 -4.22 10.37 -23.13
CA GLU A 103 -2.99 10.60 -22.39
C GLU A 103 -3.15 11.75 -21.41
N MET A 104 -2.75 11.51 -20.15
CA MET A 104 -2.84 12.50 -19.08
C MET A 104 -1.47 12.68 -18.42
N ASP A 105 -1.05 13.94 -18.29
CA ASP A 105 0.18 14.28 -17.57
C ASP A 105 -0.02 14.16 -16.06
N ARG A 106 0.70 13.22 -15.43
CA ARG A 106 0.77 13.04 -13.97
C ARG A 106 2.18 13.22 -13.44
N SER A 107 3.10 13.80 -14.21
CA SER A 107 4.49 14.00 -13.81
C SER A 107 4.64 14.96 -12.63
N SER A 108 3.76 15.95 -12.50
CA SER A 108 3.86 17.03 -11.50
C SER A 108 3.07 16.81 -10.20
N VAL A 109 2.41 15.67 -10.05
CA VAL A 109 1.44 15.47 -8.94
C VAL A 109 1.93 14.56 -7.83
N CYS A 110 3.12 14.02 -7.99
CA CYS A 110 3.75 13.21 -6.98
C CYS A 110 4.26 14.08 -5.84
N ARG A 111 4.05 13.60 -4.61
CA ARG A 111 4.80 14.05 -3.44
C ARG A 111 5.99 13.12 -3.28
N GLU A 112 7.09 13.67 -2.78
CA GLU A 112 8.31 12.90 -2.48
C GLU A 112 8.05 11.89 -1.37
N GLY A 113 8.76 10.75 -1.43
CA GLY A 113 8.72 9.70 -0.42
C GLY A 113 7.78 8.53 -0.71
N SER A 114 7.64 7.67 0.30
CA SER A 114 6.79 6.48 0.29
C SER A 114 5.98 6.39 1.58
N VAL A 115 4.90 5.62 1.55
CA VAL A 115 4.05 5.35 2.71
C VAL A 115 3.78 3.85 2.80
N ILE A 116 3.72 3.31 4.01
CA ILE A 116 3.35 1.91 4.25
C ILE A 116 1.84 1.87 4.54
N VAL A 117 1.10 1.21 3.65
CA VAL A 117 -0.34 1.02 3.80
C VAL A 117 -0.66 -0.40 4.23
N ARG A 118 -1.64 -0.57 5.12
CA ARG A 118 -2.21 -1.88 5.48
C ARG A 118 -3.45 -2.18 4.65
N THR A 119 -3.56 -3.38 4.09
CA THR A 119 -4.79 -3.83 3.44
C THR A 119 -5.87 -4.11 4.50
N THR A 120 -6.90 -3.28 4.52
CA THR A 120 -8.06 -3.40 5.42
C THR A 120 -9.36 -3.65 4.67
N ASP A 121 -9.31 -3.58 3.35
CA ASP A 121 -10.42 -3.82 2.44
C ASP A 121 -9.90 -4.49 1.15
N THR A 122 -10.75 -5.26 0.51
CA THR A 122 -10.47 -6.07 -0.68
C THR A 122 -11.75 -6.31 -1.46
#